data_AF-A0A352SIF2-F1
#
_entry.id   AF-A0A352SIF2-F1
#
_cell.length_a   1.000
_cell.length_b   1.000
_cell.length_c   1.000
_cell.angle_alpha   90.00
_cell.angle_beta   90.00
_cell.angle_gamma   90.00
#
_symmetry.space_group_name_H-M   'P 1'
#
loop_
_entity.id
_entity.type
_entity.pdbx_description
1 polymer ?
#
loop_
_entity_poly.entity_id
_entity_poly.type
_entity_poly.pdbx_seq_one_letter_code
_entity_poly.pdbx_strand_id
1 'polypeptide(L)'
;MRDLRAVIHGITTAVLCGVAVFSCSTISKAAGETYQTAVEAAYGDTFRGVYENYLAGSPLEAENPDGVDTPSGRLMLSRTDLSLEGTGGMDLELNRYYDSNEANLGHATVEYLDKLEIDTVWVKYRTQDKKELKILVNRALLSKHKKALKDLLVSYEVGEAHRNVEQDGEDAIETKTQRTKIVSREGHDVYGIASGWRYDLPWIETVTLAEEEGWGKNPAYLHYGSAGVIGIETNADAAAKTYAIQGLSGYSYEDLKLEDFKQTVDGISCTYLLRDKTGLRTYFNEDGVVVLQKDAHDNAITYTYTDAIHLAAITDSVGRKIVFHYEGDGDDKVLKTVTVQGKEAAGGVTKKTITYETEEKTYTPHHGDVLNGFVLTAATVDGSRETYTYRTVERLMNT
;
A
#
# COMPACT_ATOMS: atom_id res chain seq x y z
N MET A 1 61.95 -35.25 -11.14
CA MET A 1 61.25 -35.24 -12.44
C MET A 1 60.10 -36.23 -12.36
N ARG A 2 58.87 -35.75 -12.61
CA ARG A 2 57.61 -36.48 -12.89
C ARG A 2 57.06 -37.34 -11.73
N ASP A 3 55.76 -37.36 -11.39
CA ASP A 3 54.58 -36.88 -12.11
C ASP A 3 53.37 -36.64 -11.19
N LEU A 4 52.40 -35.98 -11.81
CA LEU A 4 51.09 -35.46 -11.40
C LEU A 4 50.04 -36.54 -11.05
N ARG A 5 49.15 -36.27 -10.08
CA ARG A 5 47.66 -36.36 -10.13
C ARG A 5 46.98 -36.84 -8.83
N ALA A 6 45.90 -36.12 -8.54
CA ALA A 6 44.99 -36.16 -7.40
C ALA A 6 44.07 -37.40 -7.36
N VAL A 7 43.38 -37.61 -6.23
CA VAL A 7 41.91 -37.50 -6.12
C VAL A 7 41.41 -37.83 -4.68
N ILE A 8 40.75 -36.82 -4.09
CA ILE A 8 39.55 -36.81 -3.23
C ILE A 8 39.51 -37.69 -1.95
N HIS A 9 39.58 -37.02 -0.79
CA HIS A 9 38.78 -37.23 0.44
C HIS A 9 38.58 -35.80 1.01
N GLY A 10 37.38 -35.28 1.24
CA GLY A 10 36.47 -35.72 2.30
C GLY A 10 36.78 -34.94 3.57
N ILE A 11 36.24 -33.73 3.74
CA ILE A 11 36.19 -33.05 5.04
C ILE A 11 34.78 -32.51 5.25
N THR A 12 34.06 -33.22 6.11
CA THR A 12 32.94 -32.79 6.92
C THR A 12 33.32 -31.57 7.76
N THR A 13 32.63 -30.45 7.55
CA THR A 13 32.61 -29.37 8.54
C THR A 13 31.16 -29.15 8.96
N ALA A 14 30.87 -29.55 10.18
CA ALA A 14 29.63 -29.24 10.88
C ALA A 14 29.51 -27.71 11.00
N VAL A 15 28.43 -27.14 10.47
CA VAL A 15 28.03 -25.77 10.79
C VAL A 15 27.03 -25.87 11.94
N LEU A 16 27.52 -25.46 13.10
CA LEU A 16 26.74 -25.22 14.31
C LEU A 16 25.60 -24.25 14.00
N CYS A 17 24.40 -24.60 14.44
CA CYS A 17 23.28 -23.70 14.58
C CYS A 17 23.67 -22.47 15.40
N GLY A 18 23.82 -21.34 14.73
CA GLY A 18 23.70 -20.01 15.30
C GLY A 18 22.67 -19.28 14.45
N VAL A 19 21.42 -19.24 14.91
CA VAL A 19 20.39 -18.38 14.33
C VAL A 19 20.84 -16.95 14.63
N ALA A 20 21.55 -16.33 13.69
CA ALA A 20 21.69 -14.88 13.68
C ALA A 20 20.32 -14.34 13.25
N VAL A 21 19.54 -13.90 14.23
CA VAL A 21 18.40 -13.03 13.98
C VAL A 21 18.99 -11.72 13.46
N PHE A 22 19.11 -11.61 12.14
CA PHE A 22 19.29 -10.30 11.51
C PHE A 22 17.95 -9.57 11.67
N SER A 23 17.85 -8.76 12.70
CA SER A 23 16.88 -7.68 12.77
C SER A 23 17.26 -6.64 11.72
N CYS A 24 16.90 -6.88 10.47
CA CYS A 24 16.74 -5.77 9.52
C CYS A 24 15.44 -5.08 9.91
N SER A 25 15.56 -3.83 10.36
CA SER A 25 14.44 -2.93 10.59
C SER A 25 13.58 -2.85 9.34
N THR A 26 12.35 -3.34 9.45
CA THR A 26 11.27 -3.19 8.47
C THR A 26 10.75 -1.76 8.54
N ILE A 27 10.61 -1.14 7.38
CA ILE A 27 10.00 0.16 7.21
C ILE A 27 9.39 0.16 5.79
N SER A 28 8.09 -0.09 5.66
CA SER A 28 7.27 0.20 4.47
C SER A 28 6.79 1.65 4.56
N LYS A 29 7.09 2.42 3.52
CA LYS A 29 6.82 3.85 3.38
C LYS A 29 6.53 4.11 1.90
N ALA A 30 6.29 5.38 1.53
CA ALA A 30 6.70 5.87 0.21
C ALA A 30 8.13 5.38 -0.16
N ALA A 31 8.95 5.17 0.86
CA ALA A 31 10.19 4.42 0.86
C ALA A 31 10.05 2.88 1.02
N GLY A 32 10.48 2.13 0.01
CA GLY A 32 11.20 0.87 0.19
C GLY A 32 10.39 -0.40 0.41
N GLU A 33 9.32 -0.63 -0.37
CA GLU A 33 8.74 -1.98 -0.47
C GLU A 33 9.85 -2.98 -0.73
N THR A 34 10.02 -3.92 0.21
CA THR A 34 11.18 -4.82 0.19
C THR A 34 10.75 -6.20 -0.25
N TYR A 35 11.18 -6.59 -1.44
CA TYR A 35 11.01 -7.94 -1.95
C TYR A 35 12.31 -8.72 -1.77
N GLN A 36 12.22 -10.02 -1.53
CA GLN A 36 13.43 -10.84 -1.45
C GLN A 36 14.11 -10.95 -2.81
N THR A 37 13.30 -11.03 -3.88
CA THR A 37 13.78 -11.20 -5.26
C THR A 37 12.99 -10.34 -6.25
N ALA A 38 13.58 -10.04 -7.41
CA ALA A 38 12.91 -9.39 -8.53
C ALA A 38 11.69 -10.19 -9.03
N VAL A 39 11.74 -11.52 -8.91
CA VAL A 39 10.62 -12.39 -9.27
C VAL A 39 9.44 -12.21 -8.30
N GLU A 40 9.71 -12.12 -7.00
CA GLU A 40 8.68 -11.83 -5.99
C GLU A 40 8.09 -10.41 -6.18
N ALA A 41 8.92 -9.43 -6.54
CA ALA A 41 8.46 -8.08 -6.90
C ALA A 41 7.53 -8.11 -8.12
N ALA A 42 7.92 -8.76 -9.22
CA ALA A 42 7.09 -8.88 -10.42
C ALA A 42 5.75 -9.60 -10.15
N TYR A 43 5.74 -10.60 -9.26
CA TYR A 43 4.50 -11.21 -8.81
C TYR A 43 3.65 -10.28 -7.95
N GLY A 44 4.29 -9.49 -7.08
CA GLY A 44 3.64 -8.44 -6.32
C GLY A 44 2.92 -7.47 -7.25
N ASP A 45 3.61 -6.95 -8.27
CA ASP A 45 3.04 -6.03 -9.25
C ASP A 45 1.90 -6.66 -10.04
N THR A 46 2.05 -7.92 -10.46
CA THR A 46 1.02 -8.64 -11.20
C THR A 46 -0.22 -8.90 -10.33
N PHE A 47 -0.01 -9.38 -9.10
CA PHE A 47 -1.10 -9.70 -8.18
C PHE A 47 -1.82 -8.42 -7.75
N ARG A 48 -1.08 -7.36 -7.46
CA ARG A 48 -1.61 -6.01 -7.21
C ARG A 48 -2.49 -5.56 -8.37
N GLY A 49 -2.01 -5.71 -9.60
CA GLY A 49 -2.79 -5.42 -10.80
C GLY A 49 -4.12 -6.19 -10.87
N VAL A 50 -4.18 -7.45 -10.44
CA VAL A 50 -5.40 -8.28 -10.43
C VAL A 50 -6.29 -8.03 -9.21
N TYR A 51 -5.68 -7.75 -8.06
CA TYR A 51 -6.38 -7.57 -6.79
C TYR A 51 -6.97 -6.16 -6.67
N GLU A 52 -6.20 -5.15 -7.11
CA GLU A 52 -6.55 -3.73 -7.08
C GLU A 52 -7.23 -3.27 -8.38
N ASN A 53 -7.09 -3.98 -9.51
CA ASN A 53 -7.92 -3.73 -10.69
C ASN A 53 -8.85 -4.90 -11.00
N TYR A 54 -10.16 -4.57 -11.05
CA TYR A 54 -11.19 -5.27 -11.80
C TYR A 54 -11.59 -6.67 -11.31
N LEU A 55 -12.83 -6.76 -10.80
CA LEU A 55 -13.65 -7.97 -10.85
C LEU A 55 -14.96 -7.58 -11.54
N ALA A 56 -15.04 -7.78 -12.87
CA ALA A 56 -16.31 -7.67 -13.59
C ALA A 56 -17.39 -8.55 -12.92
N GLY A 57 -18.59 -8.00 -12.74
CA GLY A 57 -19.69 -8.69 -12.06
C GLY A 57 -19.60 -8.62 -10.53
N SER A 58 -18.85 -7.65 -9.98
CA SER A 58 -18.85 -7.38 -8.55
C SER A 58 -20.27 -6.97 -8.09
N PRO A 59 -20.78 -7.47 -6.96
CA PRO A 59 -22.06 -7.02 -6.39
C PRO A 59 -22.12 -5.50 -6.12
N LEU A 60 -20.95 -4.83 -6.08
CA LEU A 60 -20.81 -3.38 -5.91
C LEU A 60 -21.17 -2.56 -7.16
N GLU A 61 -21.24 -3.19 -8.33
CA GLU A 61 -21.69 -2.55 -9.60
C GLU A 61 -23.17 -2.12 -9.53
N ALA A 62 -23.93 -2.61 -8.55
CA ALA A 62 -25.34 -2.31 -8.35
C ALA A 62 -25.60 -1.24 -7.27
N GLU A 63 -24.56 -0.66 -6.65
CA GLU A 63 -24.72 0.34 -5.59
C GLU A 63 -24.81 1.78 -6.12
N ASN A 64 -25.40 2.66 -5.30
CA ASN A 64 -25.77 4.03 -5.66
C ASN A 64 -24.54 4.88 -6.05
N PRO A 65 -24.65 5.89 -6.95
CA PRO A 65 -23.52 6.62 -7.54
C PRO A 65 -22.67 7.50 -6.59
N ASP A 66 -22.98 7.54 -5.29
CA ASP A 66 -22.28 8.41 -4.35
C ASP A 66 -20.90 7.83 -4.01
N GLY A 67 -19.94 8.12 -4.88
CA GLY A 67 -18.53 7.75 -4.74
C GLY A 67 -18.14 6.43 -5.39
N VAL A 68 -19.07 5.66 -5.97
CA VAL A 68 -18.73 4.40 -6.64
C VAL A 68 -18.28 4.69 -8.08
N ASP A 69 -17.05 4.29 -8.42
CA ASP A 69 -16.58 4.28 -9.80
C ASP A 69 -17.26 3.13 -10.54
N THR A 70 -18.27 3.47 -11.34
CA THR A 70 -19.10 2.46 -12.03
C THR A 70 -18.33 1.53 -12.98
N PRO A 71 -17.21 1.93 -13.62
CA PRO A 71 -16.38 1.01 -14.39
C PRO A 71 -15.60 -0.02 -13.57
N SER A 72 -15.08 0.33 -12.40
CA SER A 72 -14.23 -0.57 -11.58
C SER A 72 -14.92 -1.15 -10.34
N GLY A 73 -16.07 -0.61 -9.95
CA GLY A 73 -16.80 -0.98 -8.74
C GLY A 73 -16.10 -0.58 -7.44
N ARG A 74 -15.05 0.24 -7.50
CA ARG A 74 -14.33 0.74 -6.33
C ARG A 74 -15.04 1.95 -5.74
N LEU A 75 -15.00 2.07 -4.41
CA LEU A 75 -15.49 3.25 -3.72
C LEU A 75 -14.36 4.27 -3.59
N MET A 76 -14.59 5.44 -4.20
CA MET A 76 -13.79 6.64 -4.09
C MET A 76 -14.55 7.70 -3.30
N LEU A 77 -14.04 8.11 -2.15
CA LEU A 77 -14.58 9.25 -1.42
C LEU A 77 -13.54 10.36 -1.43
N SER A 78 -13.99 11.62 -1.52
CA SER A 78 -13.12 12.78 -1.31
C SER A 78 -13.78 13.76 -0.35
N ARG A 79 -13.00 14.34 0.55
CA ARG A 79 -13.44 15.32 1.55
C ARG A 79 -12.37 16.40 1.69
N THR A 80 -12.79 17.66 1.60
CA THR A 80 -11.93 18.79 1.92
C THR A 80 -11.98 19.05 3.42
N ASP A 81 -10.87 18.79 4.10
CA ASP A 81 -10.75 19.00 5.55
C ASP A 81 -10.32 20.43 5.88
N LEU A 82 -9.56 21.06 4.98
CA LEU A 82 -9.08 22.43 5.14
C LEU A 82 -8.92 23.06 3.75
N SER A 83 -9.37 24.31 3.60
CA SER A 83 -9.11 25.13 2.42
C SER A 83 -8.63 26.50 2.89
N LEU A 84 -7.50 26.95 2.35
CA LEU A 84 -6.80 28.15 2.75
C LEU A 84 -6.30 28.91 1.52
N GLU A 85 -6.83 30.11 1.30
CA GLU A 85 -6.40 31.00 0.22
C GLU A 85 -4.92 31.38 0.38
N GLY A 86 -4.14 31.21 -0.69
CA GLY A 86 -2.71 31.47 -0.73
C GLY A 86 -2.33 32.69 -1.56
N THR A 87 -1.07 32.76 -1.96
CA THR A 87 -0.54 33.82 -2.84
C THR A 87 -0.41 33.31 -4.26
N GLY A 88 -0.77 34.15 -5.25
CA GLY A 88 -0.57 33.84 -6.67
C GLY A 88 -1.43 32.69 -7.20
N GLY A 89 -2.52 32.35 -6.49
CA GLY A 89 -3.37 31.19 -6.80
C GLY A 89 -2.84 29.86 -6.23
N MET A 90 -1.76 29.91 -5.43
CA MET A 90 -1.24 28.74 -4.73
C MET A 90 -1.95 28.53 -3.38
N ASP A 91 -3.24 28.24 -3.47
CA ASP A 91 -4.09 27.89 -2.33
C ASP A 91 -3.68 26.52 -1.76
N LEU A 92 -3.84 26.34 -0.45
CA LEU A 92 -3.66 25.04 0.18
C LEU A 92 -5.03 24.40 0.45
N GLU A 93 -5.27 23.27 -0.19
CA GLU A 93 -6.35 22.37 0.15
C GLU A 93 -5.80 21.10 0.79
N LEU A 94 -6.27 20.79 1.98
CA LEU A 94 -6.04 19.50 2.61
C LEU A 94 -7.24 18.62 2.30
N ASN A 95 -7.19 17.97 1.14
CA ASN A 95 -8.19 17.01 0.71
C ASN A 95 -7.77 15.63 1.19
N ARG A 96 -8.65 14.92 1.91
CA ARG A 96 -8.50 13.49 2.14
C ARG A 96 -9.34 12.73 1.12
N TYR A 97 -8.84 11.60 0.68
CA TYR A 97 -9.61 10.69 -0.16
C TYR A 97 -9.47 9.25 0.31
N TYR A 98 -10.50 8.47 0.00
CA TYR A 98 -10.57 7.04 0.24
C TYR A 98 -10.53 6.31 -1.10
N ASP A 99 -9.77 5.23 -1.19
CA ASP A 99 -9.88 4.23 -2.25
C ASP A 99 -10.06 2.84 -1.62
N SER A 100 -11.18 2.18 -1.93
CA SER A 100 -11.46 0.84 -1.40
C SER A 100 -10.46 -0.23 -1.84
N ASN A 101 -9.75 -0.03 -2.94
CA ASN A 101 -8.76 -1.00 -3.42
C ASN A 101 -7.44 -0.92 -2.66
N GLU A 102 -7.21 0.21 -1.97
CA GLU A 102 -6.05 0.44 -1.11
C GLU A 102 -6.39 0.32 0.38
N ALA A 103 -7.58 -0.17 0.71
CA ALA A 103 -8.05 -0.35 2.09
C ALA A 103 -7.58 -1.67 2.73
N ASN A 104 -6.54 -2.30 2.16
CA ASN A 104 -5.96 -3.50 2.72
C ASN A 104 -5.02 -3.14 3.88
N LEU A 105 -4.98 -3.98 4.92
CA LEU A 105 -4.08 -3.79 6.06
C LEU A 105 -2.61 -4.17 5.74
N GLY A 106 -2.32 -4.67 4.53
CA GLY A 106 -0.98 -5.01 4.08
C GLY A 106 -0.97 -5.54 2.65
N HIS A 107 0.23 -5.75 2.10
CA HIS A 107 0.42 -6.25 0.74
C HIS A 107 0.36 -7.78 0.66
N ALA A 108 -0.66 -8.28 -0.01
CA ALA A 108 -0.68 -9.65 -0.49
C ALA A 108 0.11 -9.77 -1.80
N THR A 109 1.01 -10.74 -1.86
CA THR A 109 1.70 -11.16 -3.09
C THR A 109 1.54 -12.67 -3.27
N VAL A 110 2.24 -13.21 -4.25
CA VAL A 110 2.38 -14.64 -4.50
C VAL A 110 3.81 -15.08 -4.18
N GLU A 111 3.94 -16.19 -3.46
CA GLU A 111 5.22 -16.89 -3.28
C GLU A 111 5.27 -18.17 -4.12
N TYR A 112 6.46 -18.43 -4.68
CA TYR A 112 6.73 -19.66 -5.43
C TYR A 112 7.02 -20.81 -4.48
N LEU A 113 6.44 -21.97 -4.76
CA LEU A 113 6.64 -23.18 -3.98
C LEU A 113 6.95 -24.36 -4.88
N ASP A 114 7.98 -25.11 -4.52
CA ASP A 114 8.29 -26.39 -5.15
C ASP A 114 7.14 -27.39 -4.98
N LYS A 115 6.40 -27.28 -3.87
CA LYS A 115 5.33 -28.19 -3.44
C LYS A 115 4.26 -27.43 -2.66
N LEU A 116 2.99 -27.56 -3.05
CA LEU A 116 1.84 -27.06 -2.27
C LEU A 116 0.88 -28.20 -1.94
N GLU A 117 0.59 -28.36 -0.65
CA GLU A 117 -0.45 -29.27 -0.18
C GLU A 117 -1.82 -28.61 -0.38
N ILE A 118 -2.68 -29.23 -1.19
CA ILE A 118 -4.07 -28.78 -1.37
C ILE A 118 -4.95 -29.54 -0.39
N ASP A 119 -5.28 -28.89 0.73
CA ASP A 119 -6.19 -29.46 1.73
C ASP A 119 -7.63 -28.97 1.51
N THR A 120 -8.38 -29.71 0.72
CA THR A 120 -9.81 -29.47 0.46
C THR A 120 -10.70 -30.55 1.11
N VAL A 121 -11.96 -30.20 1.34
CA VAL A 121 -12.99 -31.09 1.87
C VAL A 121 -14.27 -30.93 1.07
N TRP A 122 -15.05 -32.00 0.94
CA TRP A 122 -16.40 -31.88 0.39
C TRP A 122 -17.34 -31.30 1.43
N VAL A 123 -18.01 -30.20 1.11
CA VAL A 123 -19.13 -29.70 1.91
C VAL A 123 -20.43 -30.09 1.21
N LYS A 124 -21.24 -30.88 1.90
CA LYS A 124 -22.59 -31.25 1.43
C LYS A 124 -23.57 -30.16 1.88
N TYR A 125 -24.40 -29.66 0.99
CA TYR A 125 -25.44 -28.69 1.32
C TYR A 125 -26.74 -29.03 0.61
N ARG A 126 -27.85 -28.52 1.16
CA ARG A 126 -29.19 -28.71 0.61
C ARG A 126 -29.72 -27.38 0.07
N THR A 127 -30.09 -27.37 -1.20
CA THR A 127 -30.69 -26.20 -1.86
C THR A 127 -32.13 -25.96 -1.39
N GLN A 128 -32.70 -24.80 -1.71
CA GLN A 128 -34.09 -24.46 -1.36
C GLN A 128 -35.11 -25.45 -1.96
N ASP A 129 -34.83 -26.05 -3.13
CA ASP A 129 -35.64 -27.10 -3.75
C ASP A 129 -35.35 -28.51 -3.20
N LYS A 130 -34.67 -28.60 -2.04
CA LYS A 130 -34.36 -29.83 -1.29
C LYS A 130 -33.42 -30.81 -2.01
N LYS A 131 -32.69 -30.38 -3.04
CA LYS A 131 -31.64 -31.22 -3.65
C LYS A 131 -30.38 -31.19 -2.81
N GLU A 132 -29.72 -32.34 -2.70
CA GLU A 132 -28.42 -32.45 -2.07
C GLU A 132 -27.32 -32.26 -3.11
N LEU A 133 -26.45 -31.29 -2.85
CA LEU A 133 -25.29 -30.97 -3.69
C LEU A 133 -24.02 -31.01 -2.85
N LYS A 134 -22.87 -31.06 -3.54
CA LYS A 134 -21.55 -30.99 -2.91
C LYS A 134 -20.75 -29.87 -3.56
N ILE A 135 -19.99 -29.15 -2.74
CA ILE A 135 -18.99 -28.18 -3.19
C ILE A 135 -17.65 -28.52 -2.55
N LEU A 136 -16.58 -28.34 -3.30
CA LEU A 136 -15.23 -28.51 -2.80
C LEU A 136 -14.81 -27.21 -2.09
N VAL A 137 -14.36 -27.31 -0.84
CA VAL A 137 -13.97 -26.15 -0.03
C VAL A 137 -12.60 -26.38 0.59
N ASN A 138 -11.72 -25.38 0.56
CA ASN A 138 -10.45 -25.44 1.26
C ASN A 138 -10.69 -25.57 2.79
N ARG A 139 -10.00 -26.50 3.45
CA ARG A 139 -10.20 -26.81 4.88
C ARG A 139 -9.95 -25.60 5.77
N ALA A 140 -8.95 -24.80 5.44
CA ALA A 140 -8.63 -23.61 6.21
C ALA A 140 -9.69 -22.52 6.04
N LEU A 141 -10.19 -22.30 4.82
CA LEU A 141 -11.31 -21.38 4.58
C LEU A 141 -12.57 -21.82 5.32
N LEU A 142 -12.87 -23.11 5.31
CA LEU A 142 -13.99 -23.68 6.06
C LEU A 142 -13.84 -23.46 7.58
N SER A 143 -12.62 -23.63 8.11
CA SER A 143 -12.36 -23.44 9.54
C SER A 143 -12.51 -21.97 9.98
N LYS A 144 -12.03 -21.03 9.17
CA LYS A 144 -12.02 -19.59 9.48
C LYS A 144 -13.36 -18.91 9.19
N HIS A 145 -14.08 -19.33 8.16
CA HIS A 145 -15.29 -18.66 7.66
C HIS A 145 -16.58 -19.49 7.84
N LYS A 146 -16.63 -20.30 8.90
CA LYS A 146 -17.76 -21.20 9.21
C LYS A 146 -19.13 -20.50 9.17
N LYS A 147 -19.18 -19.26 9.68
CA LYS A 147 -20.40 -18.43 9.73
C LYS A 147 -20.82 -17.95 8.36
N ALA A 148 -19.93 -17.33 7.58
CA ALA A 148 -20.24 -16.87 6.23
C ALA A 148 -20.71 -18.03 5.33
N LEU A 149 -20.09 -19.20 5.46
CA LEU A 149 -20.52 -20.40 4.72
C LEU A 149 -21.90 -20.89 5.18
N LYS A 150 -22.22 -20.78 6.48
CA LYS A 150 -23.55 -21.10 7.00
C LYS A 150 -24.60 -20.10 6.52
N ASP A 151 -24.26 -18.82 6.45
CA ASP A 151 -25.16 -17.77 5.97
C ASP A 151 -25.44 -17.95 4.46
N LEU A 152 -24.44 -18.38 3.69
CA LEU A 152 -24.57 -18.70 2.26
C LEU A 152 -25.36 -19.99 2.00
N LEU A 153 -25.10 -21.06 2.76
CA LEU A 153 -25.61 -22.41 2.47
C LEU A 153 -26.79 -22.84 3.34
N VAL A 154 -27.21 -22.02 4.32
CA VAL A 154 -28.28 -22.24 5.34
C VAL A 154 -27.98 -23.42 6.29
N SER A 155 -27.70 -24.61 5.76
CA SER A 155 -27.28 -25.81 6.48
C SER A 155 -26.33 -26.68 5.63
N TYR A 156 -25.21 -27.11 6.21
CA TYR A 156 -24.26 -27.99 5.54
C TYR A 156 -23.66 -29.03 6.49
N GLU A 157 -23.16 -30.12 5.92
CA GLU A 157 -22.36 -31.14 6.61
C GLU A 157 -20.96 -31.15 5.99
N VAL A 158 -19.93 -31.10 6.84
CA VAL A 158 -18.54 -31.29 6.40
C VAL A 158 -18.35 -32.78 6.14
N GLY A 159 -18.17 -33.12 4.87
CA GLY A 159 -17.92 -34.49 4.43
C GLY A 159 -16.45 -34.86 4.49
N GLU A 160 -16.11 -35.92 3.78
CA GLU A 160 -14.75 -36.47 3.74
C GLU A 160 -13.75 -35.44 3.19
N ALA A 161 -12.53 -35.52 3.73
CA ALA A 161 -11.40 -34.80 3.18
C ALA A 161 -11.22 -35.23 1.71
N HIS A 162 -11.17 -34.23 0.83
CA HIS A 162 -10.84 -34.43 -0.55
C HIS A 162 -9.53 -33.71 -0.78
N ARG A 163 -8.43 -34.36 -0.38
CA ARG A 163 -7.16 -34.08 -1.03
C ARG A 163 -7.38 -34.46 -2.49
N ASN A 164 -6.88 -33.66 -3.43
CA ASN A 164 -6.90 -34.11 -4.82
C ASN A 164 -6.34 -35.54 -4.86
N VAL A 165 -6.98 -36.38 -5.64
CA VAL A 165 -6.87 -37.84 -5.69
C VAL A 165 -5.41 -38.29 -5.59
N GLU A 166 -5.10 -39.37 -4.85
CA GLU A 166 -3.87 -40.15 -5.10
C GLU A 166 -3.81 -40.42 -6.61
N GLN A 167 -3.01 -39.66 -7.35
CA GLN A 167 -2.68 -40.01 -8.71
C GLN A 167 -1.49 -40.96 -8.59
N ASP A 168 -1.75 -42.25 -8.80
CA ASP A 168 -0.74 -43.31 -8.74
C ASP A 168 -0.13 -43.60 -7.35
N GLY A 169 -0.86 -43.35 -6.26
CA GLY A 169 -0.47 -43.80 -4.91
C GLY A 169 0.56 -42.92 -4.17
N GLU A 170 0.75 -41.67 -4.60
CA GLU A 170 1.47 -40.64 -3.85
C GLU A 170 0.55 -39.47 -3.45
N ASP A 171 0.86 -38.81 -2.33
CA ASP A 171 0.15 -37.61 -1.87
C ASP A 171 0.05 -36.57 -3.00
N ALA A 172 -1.15 -36.04 -3.27
CA ALA A 172 -1.37 -35.01 -4.28
C ALA A 172 -0.77 -33.67 -3.86
N ILE A 173 0.52 -33.55 -4.15
CA ILE A 173 1.31 -32.35 -4.02
C ILE A 173 1.42 -31.76 -5.41
N GLU A 174 0.85 -30.57 -5.62
CA GLU A 174 1.14 -29.82 -6.83
C GLU A 174 2.59 -29.35 -6.75
N THR A 175 3.38 -29.68 -7.78
CA THR A 175 4.78 -29.27 -7.86
C THR A 175 4.92 -28.01 -8.69
N LYS A 176 5.92 -27.17 -8.39
CA LYS A 176 6.21 -25.93 -9.14
C LYS A 176 5.01 -24.97 -9.19
N THR A 177 4.38 -24.77 -8.06
CA THR A 177 3.14 -24.01 -7.93
C THR A 177 3.36 -22.73 -7.12
N GLN A 178 2.28 -22.04 -6.82
CA GLN A 178 2.27 -20.71 -6.22
C GLN A 178 1.17 -20.62 -5.18
N ARG A 179 1.39 -19.83 -4.12
CA ARG A 179 0.32 -19.46 -3.17
C ARG A 179 0.40 -18.00 -2.80
N THR A 180 -0.72 -17.44 -2.37
CA THR A 180 -0.73 -16.09 -1.78
C THR A 180 0.09 -16.10 -0.48
N LYS A 181 0.99 -15.13 -0.37
CA LYS A 181 1.81 -14.84 0.81
C LYS A 181 1.69 -13.35 1.11
N ILE A 182 1.67 -13.01 2.38
CA ILE A 182 1.78 -11.62 2.80
C ILE A 182 3.27 -11.24 2.84
N VAL A 183 3.65 -10.20 2.11
CA VAL A 183 5.03 -9.68 2.09
C VAL A 183 5.26 -8.49 3.00
N SER A 184 4.20 -7.77 3.37
CA SER A 184 4.31 -6.67 4.33
C SER A 184 3.22 -6.76 5.40
N ARG A 185 3.64 -6.59 6.67
CA ARG A 185 2.76 -6.42 7.84
C ARG A 185 2.31 -4.98 8.03
N GLU A 186 2.90 -4.05 7.28
CA GLU A 186 2.85 -2.62 7.53
C GLU A 186 1.89 -1.97 6.52
N GLY A 187 1.01 -1.11 7.03
CA GLY A 187 -0.05 -0.48 6.24
C GLY A 187 0.48 0.54 5.22
N HIS A 188 -0.30 0.74 4.16
CA HIS A 188 -0.08 1.72 3.09
C HIS A 188 -0.33 3.18 3.49
N ASP A 189 -0.28 3.48 4.78
CA ASP A 189 -0.79 4.74 5.31
C ASP A 189 0.26 5.84 5.16
N VAL A 190 0.59 6.20 3.91
CA VAL A 190 1.40 7.39 3.63
C VAL A 190 0.65 8.59 4.22
N TYR A 191 1.35 9.35 5.07
CA TYR A 191 0.82 10.43 5.92
C TYR A 191 -0.01 9.99 7.14
N GLY A 192 -0.26 8.70 7.33
CA GLY A 192 -0.73 8.07 8.59
C GLY A 192 -2.18 8.33 8.99
N ILE A 193 -3.11 8.46 8.04
CA ILE A 193 -4.54 8.64 8.38
C ILE A 193 -5.15 7.32 8.85
N ALA A 194 -5.30 6.37 7.93
CA ALA A 194 -5.80 5.01 8.15
C ALA A 194 -5.78 4.25 6.82
N SER A 195 -5.91 2.92 6.87
CA SER A 195 -5.98 2.07 5.69
C SER A 195 -7.05 2.55 4.69
N GLY A 196 -6.61 2.73 3.44
CA GLY A 196 -7.41 3.23 2.33
C GLY A 196 -7.62 4.75 2.33
N TRP A 197 -7.30 5.47 3.40
CA TRP A 197 -7.44 6.92 3.52
C TRP A 197 -6.09 7.64 3.44
N ARG A 198 -6.02 8.70 2.64
CA ARG A 198 -4.79 9.46 2.41
C ARG A 198 -5.10 10.90 2.07
N TYR A 199 -4.13 11.78 2.30
CA TYR A 199 -4.20 13.13 1.76
C TYR A 199 -3.90 13.11 0.26
N ASP A 200 -4.58 13.97 -0.48
CA ASP A 200 -4.44 14.18 -1.92
C ASP A 200 -3.13 14.93 -2.24
N LEU A 201 -2.01 14.32 -1.84
CA LEU A 201 -0.67 14.82 -2.01
C LEU A 201 0.13 13.79 -2.81
N PRO A 202 0.88 14.24 -3.83
CA PRO A 202 1.65 13.33 -4.65
C PRO A 202 2.80 12.70 -3.86
N TRP A 203 3.14 11.46 -4.19
CA TRP A 203 4.32 10.76 -3.67
C TRP A 203 4.82 9.72 -4.67
N ILE A 204 6.05 9.26 -4.47
CA ILE A 204 6.70 8.24 -5.29
C ILE A 204 6.90 7.00 -4.44
N GLU A 205 6.34 5.88 -4.90
CA GLU A 205 6.62 4.57 -4.35
C GLU A 205 7.98 4.09 -4.84
N THR A 206 8.81 3.69 -3.89
CA THR A 206 10.14 3.15 -4.19
C THR A 206 10.26 1.72 -3.70
N VAL A 207 10.96 0.88 -4.47
CA VAL A 207 11.12 -0.56 -4.24
C VAL A 207 12.58 -0.87 -3.94
N THR A 208 12.82 -1.77 -3.00
CA THR A 208 14.16 -2.31 -2.67
C THR A 208 14.14 -3.83 -2.84
N LEU A 209 15.19 -4.38 -3.47
CA LEU A 209 15.35 -5.82 -3.65
C LEU A 209 16.44 -6.32 -2.70
N ALA A 210 16.11 -7.27 -1.83
CA ALA A 210 17.04 -7.79 -0.83
C ALA A 210 18.21 -8.56 -1.47
N GLU A 211 17.97 -9.26 -2.58
CA GLU A 211 19.03 -9.94 -3.35
C GLU A 211 20.03 -8.98 -4.01
N GLU A 212 19.67 -7.69 -4.12
CA GLU A 212 20.50 -6.63 -4.70
C GLU A 212 21.16 -5.78 -3.61
N GLU A 213 21.96 -6.43 -2.76
CA GLU A 213 22.59 -5.75 -1.62
C GLU A 213 23.40 -4.51 -2.06
N GLY A 214 23.06 -3.36 -1.46
CA GLY A 214 23.70 -2.07 -1.68
C GLY A 214 23.20 -1.30 -2.91
N TRP A 215 22.13 -1.74 -3.56
CA TRP A 215 21.42 -0.94 -4.55
C TRP A 215 20.59 0.18 -3.91
N GLY A 216 20.49 1.31 -4.60
CA GLY A 216 19.55 2.36 -4.26
C GLY A 216 18.10 1.93 -4.49
N LYS A 217 17.15 2.66 -3.89
CA LYS A 217 15.72 2.40 -4.05
C LYS A 217 15.27 2.68 -5.50
N ASN A 218 14.53 1.77 -6.11
CA ASN A 218 13.97 1.92 -7.46
C ASN A 218 12.64 2.70 -7.39
N PRO A 219 12.52 3.91 -7.96
CA PRO A 219 11.23 4.59 -8.06
C PRO A 219 10.33 3.84 -9.06
N ALA A 220 9.23 3.26 -8.56
CA ALA A 220 8.38 2.33 -9.32
C ALA A 220 7.05 2.95 -9.74
N TYR A 221 6.42 3.74 -8.86
CA TYR A 221 5.11 4.34 -9.13
C TYR A 221 5.03 5.78 -8.64
N LEU A 222 4.46 6.66 -9.45
CA LEU A 222 4.01 7.99 -9.05
C LEU A 222 2.54 7.89 -8.64
N HIS A 223 2.28 8.09 -7.36
CA HIS A 223 0.94 8.27 -6.81
C HIS A 223 0.59 9.74 -6.92
N TYR A 224 -0.26 10.12 -7.89
CA TYR A 224 -0.65 11.51 -8.14
C TYR A 224 -1.97 11.86 -7.46
N GLY A 225 -2.10 11.42 -6.20
CA GLY A 225 -3.28 11.65 -5.39
C GLY A 225 -4.54 11.02 -5.99
N SER A 226 -5.65 11.75 -5.97
CA SER A 226 -6.94 11.32 -6.52
C SER A 226 -6.94 11.19 -8.04
N ALA A 227 -5.93 11.74 -8.75
CA ALA A 227 -5.76 11.56 -10.19
C ALA A 227 -5.27 10.14 -10.56
N GLY A 228 -4.81 9.36 -9.58
CA GLY A 228 -4.45 7.97 -9.73
C GLY A 228 -2.94 7.71 -9.73
N VAL A 229 -2.57 6.50 -10.12
CA VAL A 229 -1.20 5.98 -10.04
C VAL A 229 -0.64 5.76 -11.45
N ILE A 230 0.61 6.15 -11.65
CA ILE A 230 1.32 6.01 -12.94
C ILE A 230 2.63 5.27 -12.70
N GLY A 231 2.93 4.25 -13.50
CA GLY A 231 4.24 3.58 -13.43
C GLY A 231 5.39 4.51 -13.79
N ILE A 232 6.57 4.23 -13.26
CA ILE A 232 7.81 4.95 -13.57
C ILE A 232 8.73 3.99 -14.33
N GLU A 233 9.22 4.43 -15.49
CA GLU A 233 10.24 3.68 -16.23
C GLU A 233 11.61 4.05 -15.70
N THR A 234 12.41 3.05 -15.31
CA THR A 234 13.78 3.26 -14.83
C THR A 234 14.79 2.43 -15.61
N ASN A 235 16.03 2.90 -15.63
CA ASN A 235 17.18 2.17 -16.16
C ASN A 235 18.16 1.87 -15.03
N ALA A 236 18.57 0.60 -14.92
CA ALA A 236 19.46 0.11 -13.90
C ALA A 236 20.94 0.32 -14.31
N ASP A 237 21.73 0.93 -13.43
CA ASP A 237 23.18 1.03 -13.55
C ASP A 237 23.84 0.11 -12.54
N ALA A 238 24.31 -1.05 -13.00
CA ALA A 238 24.94 -2.05 -12.15
C ALA A 238 26.30 -1.60 -11.57
N ALA A 239 27.01 -0.67 -12.23
CA ALA A 239 28.28 -0.16 -11.74
C ALA A 239 28.07 0.83 -10.59
N ALA A 240 27.07 1.70 -10.71
CA ALA A 240 26.68 2.64 -9.67
C ALA A 240 25.76 2.04 -8.61
N LYS A 241 25.14 0.88 -8.91
CA LYS A 241 24.05 0.26 -8.13
C LYS A 241 22.87 1.21 -7.92
N THR A 242 22.42 1.85 -9.00
CA THR A 242 21.35 2.86 -8.95
C THR A 242 20.34 2.67 -10.07
N TYR A 243 19.16 3.26 -9.87
CA TYR A 243 18.10 3.39 -10.87
C TYR A 243 17.99 4.84 -11.32
N ALA A 244 17.88 5.06 -12.64
CA ALA A 244 17.70 6.38 -13.23
C ALA A 244 16.35 6.47 -13.96
N ILE A 245 15.56 7.50 -13.67
CA ILE A 245 14.23 7.71 -14.25
C ILE A 245 14.36 8.02 -15.75
N GLN A 246 13.62 7.27 -16.57
CA GLN A 246 13.50 7.49 -18.01
C GLN A 246 12.20 8.23 -18.38
N GLY A 247 11.17 8.11 -17.54
CA GLY A 247 9.89 8.77 -17.74
C GLY A 247 8.76 8.06 -17.00
N LEU A 248 7.52 8.36 -17.40
CA LEU A 248 6.31 7.74 -16.87
C LEU A 248 5.83 6.63 -17.84
N SER A 249 5.58 5.44 -17.31
CA SER A 249 5.23 4.24 -18.09
C SER A 249 3.94 4.42 -18.87
N GLY A 250 4.00 4.22 -20.18
CA GLY A 250 2.83 4.31 -21.06
C GLY A 250 2.20 5.72 -21.13
N TYR A 251 2.90 6.76 -20.65
CA TYR A 251 2.43 8.13 -20.62
C TYR A 251 3.18 8.99 -21.64
N SER A 252 2.53 9.29 -22.77
CA SER A 252 3.15 10.00 -23.88
C SER A 252 2.85 11.50 -23.93
N TYR A 253 2.05 12.02 -22.98
CA TYR A 253 1.71 13.44 -22.94
C TYR A 253 2.84 14.26 -22.31
N GLU A 254 3.08 15.45 -22.86
CA GLU A 254 4.10 16.38 -22.37
C GLU A 254 3.66 17.18 -21.13
N ASP A 255 2.46 16.94 -20.61
CA ASP A 255 1.90 17.75 -19.53
C ASP A 255 2.30 17.29 -18.13
N LEU A 256 2.96 16.14 -18.00
CA LEU A 256 3.65 15.71 -16.79
C LEU A 256 5.06 15.22 -17.16
N LYS A 257 6.06 15.68 -16.42
CA LYS A 257 7.45 15.24 -16.57
C LYS A 257 8.05 14.94 -15.21
N LEU A 258 8.40 13.69 -14.97
CA LEU A 258 9.14 13.23 -13.80
C LEU A 258 10.62 13.01 -14.17
N GLU A 259 11.54 13.53 -13.37
CA GLU A 259 12.98 13.40 -13.61
C GLU A 259 13.79 13.25 -12.31
N ASP A 260 14.95 12.59 -12.43
CA ASP A 260 16.01 12.68 -11.41
C ASP A 260 16.45 14.15 -11.26
N PHE A 261 16.61 14.60 -10.02
CA PHE A 261 16.95 15.99 -9.72
C PHE A 261 18.18 16.14 -8.82
N LYS A 262 18.22 15.39 -7.71
CA LYS A 262 19.35 15.29 -6.75
C LYS A 262 20.05 16.63 -6.46
N GLN A 263 19.27 17.63 -6.02
CA GLN A 263 19.71 19.00 -5.79
C GLN A 263 19.04 19.60 -4.55
N THR A 264 19.59 20.70 -4.04
CA THR A 264 18.99 21.47 -2.95
C THR A 264 18.25 22.68 -3.50
N VAL A 265 16.99 22.88 -3.09
CA VAL A 265 16.16 24.03 -3.45
C VAL A 265 15.65 24.67 -2.17
N ASP A 266 15.86 25.99 -2.02
CA ASP A 266 15.46 26.75 -0.83
C ASP A 266 15.95 26.13 0.50
N GLY A 267 17.13 25.49 0.47
CA GLY A 267 17.74 24.80 1.61
C GLY A 267 17.19 23.39 1.88
N ILE A 268 16.28 22.89 1.05
CA ILE A 268 15.64 21.57 1.17
C ILE A 268 16.30 20.60 0.18
N SER A 269 16.68 19.41 0.64
CA SER A 269 17.22 18.35 -0.22
C SER A 269 16.11 17.70 -1.05
N CYS A 270 16.29 17.64 -2.36
CA CYS A 270 15.31 17.11 -3.30
C CYS A 270 15.97 16.07 -4.22
N THR A 271 15.37 14.89 -4.31
CA THR A 271 15.86 13.76 -5.11
C THR A 271 15.17 13.71 -6.47
N TYR A 272 13.86 13.93 -6.50
CA TYR A 272 13.03 13.85 -7.72
C TYR A 272 12.26 15.15 -7.95
N LEU A 273 11.90 15.40 -9.20
CA LEU A 273 11.12 16.57 -9.61
C LEU A 273 10.03 16.17 -10.61
N LEU A 274 8.78 16.47 -10.25
CA LEU A 274 7.63 16.43 -11.15
C LEU A 274 7.28 17.84 -11.60
N ARG A 275 7.13 18.03 -12.92
CA ARG A 275 6.65 19.27 -13.53
C ARG A 275 5.35 19.00 -14.24
N ASP A 276 4.40 19.92 -14.11
CA ASP A 276 3.20 19.90 -14.92
C ASP A 276 3.18 20.99 -16.01
N LYS A 277 2.21 20.92 -16.92
CA LYS A 277 2.01 21.94 -17.98
C LYS A 277 1.66 23.33 -17.45
N THR A 278 1.22 23.47 -16.19
CA THR A 278 0.86 24.76 -15.60
C THR A 278 2.10 25.50 -15.09
N GLY A 279 3.24 24.80 -14.97
CA GLY A 279 4.48 25.31 -14.39
C GLY A 279 4.62 24.99 -12.90
N LEU A 280 3.70 24.21 -12.32
CA LEU A 280 3.85 23.67 -10.98
C LEU A 280 5.02 22.70 -10.95
N ARG A 281 5.90 22.89 -9.96
CA ARG A 281 7.06 22.07 -9.69
C ARG A 281 6.87 21.41 -8.33
N THR A 282 6.74 20.09 -8.31
CA THR A 282 6.64 19.29 -7.10
C THR A 282 7.96 18.55 -6.88
N TYR A 283 8.61 18.82 -5.76
CA TYR A 283 9.89 18.24 -5.40
C TYR A 283 9.69 17.17 -4.34
N PHE A 284 10.38 16.03 -4.50
CA PHE A 284 10.32 14.90 -3.58
C PHE A 284 11.69 14.65 -2.97
N ASN A 285 11.73 14.11 -1.74
CA ASN A 285 12.97 13.66 -1.12
C ASN A 285 13.35 12.23 -1.57
N GLU A 286 14.39 11.65 -0.95
CA GLU A 286 14.85 10.28 -1.22
C GLU A 286 13.85 9.19 -0.83
N ASP A 287 12.93 9.51 0.07
CA ASP A 287 11.84 8.63 0.49
C ASP A 287 10.61 8.75 -0.41
N GLY A 288 10.66 9.59 -1.44
CA GLY A 288 9.58 9.75 -2.41
C GLY A 288 8.43 10.63 -1.94
N VAL A 289 8.48 11.23 -0.75
CA VAL A 289 7.43 12.16 -0.27
C VAL A 289 7.68 13.59 -0.73
N VAL A 290 6.60 14.34 -0.98
CA VAL A 290 6.67 15.75 -1.37
C VAL A 290 7.33 16.59 -0.27
N VAL A 291 8.31 17.43 -0.60
CA VAL A 291 8.96 18.33 0.38
C VAL A 291 8.80 19.80 0.06
N LEU A 292 8.52 20.11 -1.20
CA LEU A 292 8.36 21.46 -1.70
C LEU A 292 7.47 21.45 -2.94
N GLN A 293 6.57 22.41 -3.04
CA GLN A 293 5.87 22.74 -4.28
C GLN A 293 6.14 24.21 -4.60
N LYS A 294 6.37 24.53 -5.89
CA LYS A 294 6.49 25.91 -6.37
C LYS A 294 5.67 26.13 -7.64
N ASP A 295 4.86 27.18 -7.66
CA ASP A 295 4.12 27.59 -8.86
C ASP A 295 5.05 28.28 -9.89
N ALA A 296 4.52 28.76 -11.02
CA ALA A 296 5.31 29.44 -12.05
C ALA A 296 5.93 30.79 -11.60
N HIS A 297 5.49 31.34 -10.48
CA HIS A 297 5.95 32.63 -9.92
C HIS A 297 6.84 32.45 -8.67
N ASP A 298 7.26 31.21 -8.37
CA ASP A 298 8.04 30.85 -7.19
C ASP A 298 7.34 31.07 -5.84
N ASN A 299 6.01 31.21 -5.81
CA ASN A 299 5.25 31.00 -4.58
C ASN A 299 5.44 29.54 -4.15
N ALA A 300 5.50 29.28 -2.84
CA ALA A 300 5.95 27.98 -2.34
C ALA A 300 5.07 27.43 -1.22
N ILE A 301 4.87 26.12 -1.23
CA ILE A 301 4.36 25.34 -0.09
C ILE A 301 5.46 24.35 0.32
N THR A 302 5.76 24.26 1.61
CA THR A 302 6.81 23.37 2.13
C THR A 302 6.22 22.32 3.07
N TYR A 303 6.82 21.14 3.06
CA TYR A 303 6.37 19.97 3.81
C TYR A 303 7.51 19.45 4.67
N THR A 304 7.21 19.15 5.92
CA THR A 304 8.15 18.59 6.88
C THR A 304 7.57 17.32 7.48
N TYR A 305 8.42 16.42 7.95
CA TYR A 305 8.04 15.09 8.38
C TYR A 305 8.60 14.75 9.76
N THR A 306 7.85 13.95 10.54
CA THR A 306 8.30 13.43 11.85
C THR A 306 9.21 12.20 11.69
N ASP A 307 9.05 11.49 10.59
CA ASP A 307 9.90 10.40 10.12
C ASP A 307 9.96 10.49 8.58
N ALA A 308 10.00 9.38 7.84
CA ALA A 308 10.09 9.47 6.38
C ALA A 308 8.74 9.49 5.64
N ILE A 309 7.59 9.29 6.32
CA ILE A 309 6.27 9.43 5.66
C ILE A 309 5.25 10.24 6.44
N HIS A 310 5.37 10.35 7.76
CA HIS A 310 4.37 11.03 8.57
C HIS A 310 4.64 12.54 8.58
N LEU A 311 3.72 13.33 8.02
CA LEU A 311 3.81 14.79 7.99
C LEU A 311 3.98 15.34 9.40
N ALA A 312 4.93 16.24 9.63
CA ALA A 312 5.00 17.03 10.85
C ALA A 312 4.22 18.34 10.67
N ALA A 313 4.48 19.02 9.56
CA ALA A 313 3.81 20.27 9.24
C ALA A 313 3.87 20.59 7.74
N ILE A 314 2.84 21.29 7.28
CA ILE A 314 2.82 22.00 6.00
C ILE A 314 2.89 23.49 6.31
N THR A 315 3.77 24.21 5.62
CA THR A 315 3.77 25.68 5.61
C THR A 315 3.31 26.13 4.24
N ASP A 316 2.18 26.86 4.20
CA ASP A 316 1.59 27.31 2.95
C ASP A 316 2.28 28.55 2.36
N SER A 317 1.78 29.01 1.21
CA SER A 317 2.33 30.13 0.44
C SER A 317 2.23 31.51 1.10
N VAL A 318 1.52 31.63 2.23
CA VAL A 318 1.44 32.86 3.04
C VAL A 318 2.13 32.71 4.40
N GLY A 319 2.76 31.56 4.66
CA GLY A 319 3.54 31.28 5.87
C GLY A 319 2.73 30.74 7.05
N ARG A 320 1.46 30.34 6.86
CA ARG A 320 0.67 29.68 7.92
C ARG A 320 1.18 28.24 8.08
N LYS A 321 1.25 27.79 9.33
CA LYS A 321 1.71 26.44 9.67
C LYS A 321 0.53 25.53 10.04
N ILE A 322 0.38 24.46 9.28
CA ILE A 322 -0.59 23.37 9.47
C ILE A 322 0.18 22.24 10.13
N VAL A 323 -0.16 21.87 11.36
CA VAL A 323 0.59 20.91 12.19
C VAL A 323 -0.22 19.63 12.36
N PHE A 324 0.44 18.49 12.15
CA PHE A 324 -0.12 17.15 12.24
C PHE A 324 0.33 16.50 13.54
N HIS A 325 -0.61 15.95 14.29
CA HIS A 325 -0.36 15.34 15.61
C HIS A 325 -0.79 13.89 15.59
N TYR A 326 0.16 13.02 15.90
CA TYR A 326 -0.03 11.57 15.92
C TYR A 326 -0.06 11.04 17.36
N GLU A 327 -0.65 9.88 17.52
CA GLU A 327 -0.58 9.03 18.72
C GLU A 327 0.09 7.71 18.33
N GLY A 328 0.71 7.03 19.30
CA GLY A 328 1.51 5.83 19.03
C GLY A 328 2.92 6.14 18.53
N ASP A 329 3.72 5.10 18.40
CA ASP A 329 5.12 5.13 17.96
C ASP A 329 5.37 4.03 16.94
N GLY A 330 6.38 4.21 16.09
CA GLY A 330 6.73 3.21 15.06
C GLY A 330 5.56 2.92 14.12
N ASP A 331 5.24 1.64 13.98
CA ASP A 331 4.19 1.12 13.08
C ASP A 331 2.76 1.39 13.59
N ASP A 332 2.62 1.72 14.88
CA ASP A 332 1.33 2.03 15.51
C ASP A 332 1.03 3.54 15.48
N LYS A 333 1.84 4.33 14.76
CA LYS A 333 1.68 5.78 14.68
C LYS A 333 0.46 6.12 13.83
N VAL A 334 -0.53 6.80 14.43
CA VAL A 334 -1.80 7.14 13.77
C VAL A 334 -2.15 8.61 13.96
N LEU A 335 -2.62 9.28 12.89
CA LEU A 335 -2.97 10.69 12.93
C LEU A 335 -4.21 10.91 13.79
N LYS A 336 -4.13 11.81 14.77
CA LYS A 336 -5.23 12.17 15.66
C LYS A 336 -5.83 13.51 15.35
N THR A 337 -4.98 14.52 15.13
CA THR A 337 -5.47 15.86 14.86
C THR A 337 -4.59 16.61 13.87
N VAL A 338 -5.23 17.50 13.12
CA VAL A 338 -4.55 18.53 12.33
C VAL A 338 -4.99 19.89 12.82
N THR A 339 -4.03 20.79 13.01
CA THR A 339 -4.27 22.11 13.59
C THR A 339 -3.67 23.19 12.72
N VAL A 340 -4.37 24.31 12.58
CA VAL A 340 -3.82 25.50 11.95
C VAL A 340 -4.21 26.73 12.74
N GLN A 341 -3.27 27.65 12.89
CA GLN A 341 -3.49 28.97 13.47
C GLN A 341 -2.51 29.96 12.86
N GLY A 342 -2.97 31.17 12.54
CA GLY A 342 -2.09 32.23 12.05
C GLY A 342 -2.80 33.56 12.03
N LYS A 343 -2.82 34.28 13.16
CA LYS A 343 -3.43 35.63 13.23
C LYS A 343 -2.56 36.72 12.59
N GLU A 344 -1.27 36.47 12.43
CA GLU A 344 -0.30 37.49 11.95
C GLU A 344 0.17 37.28 10.49
N ALA A 345 -0.28 36.22 9.82
CA ALA A 345 -0.03 36.02 8.40
C ALA A 345 -1.08 36.76 7.54
N ALA A 346 -0.73 37.10 6.29
CA ALA A 346 -1.71 37.58 5.32
C ALA A 346 -2.82 36.52 5.14
N GLY A 347 -4.09 36.93 5.17
CA GLY A 347 -5.22 35.98 5.13
C GLY A 347 -5.45 35.21 6.43
N GLY A 348 -5.25 35.87 7.58
CA GLY A 348 -5.20 35.25 8.90
C GLY A 348 -6.32 34.26 9.23
N VAL A 349 -5.95 33.17 9.92
CA VAL A 349 -6.82 32.01 10.18
C VAL A 349 -7.06 31.87 11.68
N THR A 350 -8.34 31.86 12.07
CA THR A 350 -8.75 31.47 13.43
C THR A 350 -8.34 30.03 13.69
N LYS A 351 -8.03 29.68 14.94
CA LYS A 351 -7.61 28.33 15.28
C LYS A 351 -8.65 27.31 14.77
N LYS A 352 -8.23 26.45 13.84
CA LYS A 352 -9.00 25.29 13.39
C LYS A 352 -8.35 24.01 13.91
N THR A 353 -9.18 23.02 14.19
CA THR A 353 -8.74 21.70 14.63
C THR A 353 -9.63 20.67 13.94
N ILE A 354 -8.99 19.80 13.19
CA ILE A 354 -9.60 18.62 12.58
C ILE A 354 -9.21 17.44 13.46
N THR A 355 -10.16 16.58 13.77
CA THR A 355 -9.94 15.40 14.62
C THR A 355 -10.29 14.13 13.86
N TYR A 356 -9.44 13.12 13.95
CA TYR A 356 -9.60 11.79 13.37
C TYR A 356 -9.74 10.75 14.48
N GLU A 357 -10.77 9.92 14.35
CA GLU A 357 -11.01 8.77 15.22
C GLU A 357 -10.74 7.50 14.42
N THR A 358 -9.87 6.65 14.94
CA THR A 358 -9.44 5.41 14.28
C THR A 358 -9.67 4.21 15.19
N GLU A 359 -9.82 3.03 14.59
CA GLU A 359 -9.92 1.76 15.30
C GLU A 359 -8.85 0.82 14.77
N GLU A 360 -8.09 0.20 15.67
CA GLU A 360 -7.11 -0.83 15.31
C GLU A 360 -7.81 -2.09 14.78
N LYS A 361 -7.29 -2.66 13.71
CA LYS A 361 -7.73 -3.92 13.12
C LYS A 361 -6.54 -4.86 12.97
N THR A 362 -6.76 -6.11 13.34
CA THR A 362 -5.80 -7.20 13.16
C THR A 362 -6.37 -8.25 12.22
N TYR A 363 -5.55 -8.72 11.28
CA TYR A 363 -5.89 -9.83 10.41
C TYR A 363 -4.78 -10.89 10.45
N THR A 364 -5.15 -12.15 10.64
CA THR A 364 -4.20 -13.28 10.61
C THR A 364 -4.43 -14.11 9.35
N PRO A 365 -3.58 -13.99 8.31
CA PRO A 365 -3.69 -14.81 7.11
C PRO A 365 -3.46 -16.29 7.46
N HIS A 366 -3.78 -17.18 6.52
CA HIS A 366 -3.41 -18.59 6.68
C HIS A 366 -1.90 -18.80 6.48
N HIS A 367 -1.32 -18.10 5.51
CA HIS A 367 0.10 -18.13 5.18
C HIS A 367 0.65 -16.70 5.21
N GLY A 368 1.82 -16.54 5.80
CA GLY A 368 2.42 -15.24 6.06
C GLY A 368 2.05 -14.70 7.44
N ASP A 369 2.26 -13.41 7.59
CA ASP A 369 2.32 -12.76 8.88
C ASP A 369 1.03 -12.08 9.31
N VAL A 370 0.85 -11.88 10.62
CA VAL A 370 -0.26 -11.09 11.16
C VAL A 370 -0.14 -9.64 10.68
N LEU A 371 -1.23 -9.12 10.14
CA LEU A 371 -1.40 -7.73 9.76
C LEU A 371 -2.04 -6.96 10.91
N ASN A 372 -1.51 -5.77 11.18
CA ASN A 372 -2.13 -4.78 12.05
C ASN A 372 -2.22 -3.46 11.29
N GLY A 373 -3.27 -2.69 11.55
CA GLY A 373 -3.42 -1.36 11.01
C GLY A 373 -4.65 -0.68 11.56
N PHE A 374 -4.97 0.49 11.03
CA PHE A 374 -6.09 1.29 11.53
C PHE A 374 -7.12 1.53 10.44
N VAL A 375 -8.39 1.61 10.85
CA VAL A 375 -9.47 2.11 10.00
C VAL A 375 -10.00 3.42 10.55
N LEU A 376 -10.32 4.38 9.69
CA LEU A 376 -10.89 5.67 10.09
C LEU A 376 -12.37 5.51 10.43
N THR A 377 -12.77 5.69 11.67
CA THR A 377 -14.17 5.52 12.12
C THR A 377 -14.95 6.83 12.16
N ALA A 378 -14.26 7.96 12.33
CA ALA A 378 -14.88 9.28 12.22
C ALA A 378 -13.85 10.37 11.93
N ALA A 379 -14.35 11.46 11.38
CA ALA A 379 -13.59 12.70 11.29
C ALA A 379 -14.48 13.90 11.63
N THR A 380 -13.93 14.84 12.40
CA THR A 380 -14.62 16.06 12.81
C THR A 380 -13.90 17.28 12.23
N VAL A 381 -14.59 18.00 11.35
CA VAL A 381 -14.08 19.21 10.65
C VAL A 381 -15.02 20.36 10.97
N ASP A 382 -14.49 21.46 11.51
CA ASP A 382 -15.26 22.68 11.85
C ASP A 382 -16.54 22.41 12.67
N GLY A 383 -16.49 21.41 13.56
CA GLY A 383 -17.60 20.99 14.43
C GLY A 383 -18.62 20.04 13.78
N SER A 384 -18.51 19.78 12.48
CA SER A 384 -19.26 18.73 11.79
C SER A 384 -18.54 17.40 11.90
N ARG A 385 -19.24 16.34 12.32
CA ARG A 385 -18.69 14.99 12.48
C ARG A 385 -19.28 14.06 11.43
N GLU A 386 -18.40 13.44 10.64
CA GLU A 386 -18.71 12.36 9.71
C GLU A 386 -18.22 11.03 10.31
N THR A 387 -18.99 9.95 10.13
CA THR A 387 -18.66 8.62 10.65
C THR A 387 -18.62 7.59 9.52
N TYR A 388 -17.73 6.62 9.63
CA TYR A 388 -17.53 5.56 8.66
C TYR A 388 -17.70 4.19 9.31
N THR A 389 -18.29 3.25 8.57
CA THR A 389 -18.43 1.85 9.01
C THR A 389 -17.91 0.89 7.95
N TYR A 390 -17.32 -0.22 8.38
CA TYR A 390 -16.65 -1.20 7.52
C TYR A 390 -17.36 -2.55 7.68
N ARG A 391 -17.89 -3.12 6.58
CA ARG A 391 -18.73 -4.35 6.66
C ARG A 391 -17.95 -5.65 6.64
N THR A 392 -16.72 -5.62 6.15
CA THR A 392 -15.77 -6.72 6.22
C THR A 392 -14.39 -6.13 6.35
N VAL A 393 -13.42 -6.92 6.82
CA VAL A 393 -12.06 -6.50 7.15
C VAL A 393 -11.34 -5.74 6.00
N GLU A 394 -11.91 -5.67 4.79
CA GLU A 394 -11.28 -5.03 3.63
C GLU A 394 -12.18 -4.17 2.73
N ARG A 395 -13.51 -4.03 2.93
CA ARG A 395 -14.33 -3.20 2.00
C ARG A 395 -15.51 -2.49 2.68
N LEU A 396 -15.62 -1.19 2.42
CA LEU A 396 -16.73 -0.33 2.86
C LEU A 396 -18.01 -0.71 2.09
N MET A 397 -19.16 -0.68 2.76
CA MET A 397 -20.46 -0.49 2.11
C MET A 397 -21.15 0.68 2.81
N ASN A 398 -21.62 1.65 2.03
CA ASN A 398 -22.41 2.77 2.53
C ASN A 398 -23.76 2.23 3.07
N THR A 399 -24.17 2.65 4.26
CA THR A 399 -25.45 2.22 4.88
C THR A 399 -26.62 3.05 4.42
#